data_AF-A0A3D3NQN2-F1
#
_entry.id   AF-A0A3D3NQN2-F1
#
_cell.length_a   1.000
_cell.length_b   1.000
_cell.length_c   1.000
_cell.angle_alpha   90.00
_cell.angle_beta   90.00
_cell.angle_gamma   90.00
#
_symmetry.space_group_name_H-M   'P 1'
#
loop_
_entity.id
_entity.type
_entity.pdbx_description
1 polymer ?
#
loop_
_entity_poly.entity_id
_entity_poly.type
_entity_poly.pdbx_seq_one_letter_code
_entity_poly.pdbx_strand_id
1 'polypeptide(L)'
;LGLVGVVDLIEGGPEGAEVVDYKKGSAKRGQNGERVAKESDAVQVMAHALLLEEEGTRVTRGWIYYAEDKRRVSVELSPELREQTLKALADAKALAASGHCPPPLVHDPRCLHCSAYPICLPNESRWWAAGFEEKVDEQQMAFVFDGWPVAADASRWRPGGHALAGAATTAPEIKEAPRPDGDAGEILVVQEPGAQVG
;
A
#
# COMPACT_ATOMS: atom_id res chain seq x y z
N LEU A 1 15.65 17.83 -0.67
CA LEU A 1 14.36 17.11 -0.86
C LEU A 1 14.18 15.90 0.08
N GLY A 2 15.26 15.25 0.53
CA GLY A 2 15.19 14.04 1.36
C GLY A 2 14.57 12.85 0.63
N LEU A 3 14.77 12.82 -0.69
CA LEU A 3 14.49 11.69 -1.57
C LEU A 3 15.82 11.07 -2.00
N VAL A 4 15.80 9.78 -2.29
CA VAL A 4 16.89 9.07 -2.94
C VAL A 4 16.24 8.22 -4.02
N GLY A 5 16.79 8.24 -5.22
CA GLY A 5 16.24 7.54 -6.37
C GLY A 5 17.30 7.20 -7.39
N VAL A 6 17.00 6.22 -8.23
CA VAL A 6 17.82 5.86 -9.39
C VAL A 6 16.98 6.17 -10.63
N VAL A 7 17.52 7.02 -11.50
CA VAL A 7 16.87 7.37 -12.76
C VAL A 7 17.29 6.34 -13.82
N ASP A 8 16.32 5.76 -14.53
CA ASP A 8 16.60 4.72 -15.55
C ASP A 8 17.46 5.27 -16.69
N LEU A 9 17.04 6.41 -17.26
CA LEU A 9 17.73 7.05 -18.37
C LEU A 9 17.55 8.57 -18.31
N ILE A 10 18.66 9.27 -18.51
CA ILE A 10 18.70 10.71 -18.72
C ILE A 10 19.23 10.94 -20.13
N GLU A 11 18.43 11.58 -20.97
CA GLU A 11 18.85 12.00 -22.30
C GLU A 11 19.26 13.47 -22.23
N GLY A 12 20.41 13.83 -22.81
CA GLY A 12 20.94 15.19 -22.79
C GLY A 12 20.95 15.82 -24.18
N GLY A 13 20.49 17.06 -24.27
CA GLY A 13 20.67 17.94 -25.43
C GLY A 13 21.10 19.35 -25.01
N PRO A 14 21.47 20.23 -25.95
CA PRO A 14 21.85 21.62 -25.66
C PRO A 14 20.75 22.44 -24.96
N GLU A 15 19.51 21.97 -24.99
CA GLU A 15 18.33 22.59 -24.37
C GLU A 15 18.17 22.23 -22.87
N GLY A 16 18.77 21.13 -22.39
CA GLY A 16 18.66 20.62 -21.02
C GLY A 16 18.50 19.09 -20.95
N ALA A 17 18.32 18.57 -19.73
CA ALA A 17 18.15 17.15 -19.48
C ALA A 17 16.67 16.72 -19.66
N GLU A 18 16.47 15.56 -20.28
CA GLU A 18 15.19 14.89 -20.38
C GLU A 18 15.21 13.58 -19.57
N VAL A 19 14.26 13.43 -18.66
CA VAL A 19 14.15 12.24 -17.82
C VAL A 19 13.27 11.21 -18.51
N VAL A 20 13.74 9.96 -18.61
CA VAL A 20 12.97 8.86 -19.18
C VAL A 20 12.86 7.72 -18.16
N ASP A 21 11.63 7.37 -17.80
CA ASP A 21 11.29 6.26 -16.92
C ASP A 21 10.71 5.08 -17.72
N TYR A 22 11.18 3.85 -17.47
CA TYR A 22 10.76 2.67 -18.20
C TYR A 22 9.73 1.86 -17.40
N LYS A 23 8.54 1.67 -17.99
CA LYS A 23 7.45 0.88 -17.40
C LYS A 23 7.10 -0.32 -18.27
N LYS A 24 6.91 -1.48 -17.65
CA LYS A 24 6.50 -2.71 -18.35
C LYS A 24 5.07 -2.62 -18.90
N GLY A 25 4.15 -2.05 -18.12
CA GLY A 25 2.73 -1.98 -18.45
C GLY A 25 2.40 -0.99 -19.57
N SER A 26 1.10 -0.78 -19.78
CA SER A 26 0.54 0.17 -20.73
C SER A 26 0.14 1.50 -20.10
N ALA A 27 0.12 2.55 -20.92
CA ALA A 27 -0.37 3.87 -20.60
C ALA A 27 -1.88 3.86 -20.31
N LYS A 28 -2.34 4.81 -19.48
CA LYS A 28 -3.77 5.04 -19.31
C LYS A 28 -4.36 5.56 -20.63
N ARG A 29 -5.59 5.16 -20.95
CA ARG A 29 -6.36 5.76 -22.03
C ARG A 29 -7.12 6.97 -21.50
N GLY A 30 -6.91 8.12 -22.13
CA GLY A 30 -7.69 9.32 -21.89
C GLY A 30 -9.04 9.26 -22.59
N GLN A 31 -9.81 10.35 -22.50
CA GLN A 31 -11.22 10.37 -22.93
C GLN A 31 -11.38 10.21 -24.44
N ASN A 32 -10.40 10.65 -25.22
CA ASN A 32 -10.39 10.55 -26.68
C ASN A 32 -9.50 9.40 -27.17
N GLY A 33 -9.15 8.45 -26.29
CA GLY A 33 -8.29 7.30 -26.60
C GLY A 33 -6.79 7.62 -26.66
N GLU A 34 -6.41 8.86 -26.37
CA GLU A 34 -5.04 9.29 -26.24
C GLU A 34 -4.32 8.53 -25.10
N ARG A 35 -3.02 8.32 -25.25
CA ARG A 35 -2.21 7.67 -24.23
C ARG A 35 -1.73 8.73 -23.26
N VAL A 36 -2.13 8.58 -22.00
CA VAL A 36 -1.78 9.50 -20.91
C VAL A 36 -0.96 8.74 -19.88
N ALA A 37 0.03 9.43 -19.31
CA ALA A 37 0.77 8.93 -18.17
C ALA A 37 -0.18 8.60 -17.02
N LYS A 38 0.08 7.50 -16.32
CA LYS A 38 -0.60 7.24 -15.05
C LYS A 38 -0.13 8.28 -14.03
N GLU A 39 -1.02 8.69 -13.15
CA GLU A 39 -0.74 9.73 -12.14
C GLU A 39 0.46 9.39 -11.26
N SER A 40 0.54 8.14 -10.79
CA SER A 40 1.69 7.64 -10.02
C SER A 40 3.01 7.71 -10.80
N ASP A 41 2.98 7.37 -12.09
CA ASP A 41 4.17 7.38 -12.94
C ASP A 41 4.61 8.82 -13.23
N ALA A 42 3.65 9.74 -13.42
CA ALA A 42 3.93 11.16 -13.60
C ALA A 42 4.57 11.79 -12.34
N VAL A 43 4.04 11.46 -11.15
CA VAL A 43 4.62 11.87 -9.86
C VAL A 43 6.03 11.32 -9.70
N GLN A 44 6.29 10.08 -10.10
CA GLN A 44 7.65 9.50 -10.07
C GLN A 44 8.62 10.26 -10.98
N VAL A 45 8.22 10.57 -12.22
CA VAL A 45 9.05 11.34 -13.15
C VAL A 45 9.33 12.76 -12.62
N MET A 46 8.32 13.41 -12.03
CA MET A 46 8.50 14.71 -11.37
C MET A 46 9.47 14.62 -10.18
N ALA A 47 9.38 13.56 -9.37
CA ALA A 47 10.32 13.34 -8.26
C ALA A 47 11.77 13.19 -8.75
N HIS A 48 11.99 12.48 -9.86
CA HIS A 48 13.31 12.39 -10.51
C HIS A 48 13.78 13.74 -11.05
N ALA A 49 12.89 14.52 -11.67
CA ALA A 49 13.22 15.86 -12.14
C ALA A 49 13.66 16.78 -10.99
N LEU A 50 12.92 16.76 -9.86
CA LEU A 50 13.27 17.53 -8.67
C LEU A 50 14.61 17.11 -8.05
N LEU A 51 14.95 15.81 -8.07
CA LEU A 51 16.25 15.33 -7.63
C LEU A 51 17.39 15.87 -8.51
N LEU A 52 17.21 15.85 -9.83
CA LEU A 52 18.21 16.38 -10.76
C LEU A 52 18.36 17.90 -10.64
N GLU A 53 17.27 18.62 -10.43
CA GLU A 53 17.30 20.06 -10.15
C GLU A 53 18.07 20.39 -8.86
N GLU A 54 17.93 19.58 -7.80
CA GLU A 54 18.68 19.75 -6.54
C GLU A 54 20.20 19.58 -6.74
N GLU A 55 20.61 18.72 -7.68
CA GLU A 55 22.00 18.55 -8.11
C GLU A 55 22.48 19.63 -9.12
N GLY A 56 21.64 20.63 -9.43
CA GLY A 56 21.97 21.73 -10.34
C GLY A 56 21.79 21.41 -11.83
N THR A 57 21.15 20.28 -12.16
CA THR A 57 20.82 19.93 -13.55
C THR A 57 19.45 20.47 -13.93
N ARG A 58 19.39 21.31 -14.97
CA ARG A 58 18.11 21.79 -15.52
C ARG A 58 17.41 20.67 -16.28
N VAL A 59 16.21 20.31 -15.82
CA VAL A 59 15.33 19.35 -16.51
C VAL A 59 14.30 20.11 -17.34
N THR A 60 14.13 19.71 -18.60
CA THR A 60 13.19 20.36 -19.52
C THR A 60 11.94 19.53 -19.78
N ARG A 61 12.07 18.19 -19.80
CA ARG A 61 10.98 17.29 -20.16
C ARG A 61 11.06 15.98 -19.37
N GLY A 62 9.89 15.41 -19.13
CA GLY A 62 9.74 14.06 -18.60
C GLY A 62 9.07 13.15 -19.62
N TRP A 63 9.52 11.90 -19.67
CA TRP A 63 8.97 10.86 -20.53
C TRP A 63 8.78 9.57 -19.75
N ILE A 64 7.74 8.82 -20.11
CA ILE A 64 7.57 7.44 -19.69
C ILE A 64 7.52 6.57 -20.93
N TYR A 65 8.39 5.57 -20.99
CA TYR A 65 8.33 4.54 -22.02
C TYR A 65 7.53 3.34 -21.51
N TYR A 66 6.34 3.12 -22.09
CA TYR A 66 5.49 1.97 -21.79
C TYR A 66 5.79 0.83 -22.76
N ALA A 67 6.33 -0.28 -22.25
CA ALA A 67 6.84 -1.38 -23.06
C ALA A 67 5.74 -2.18 -23.77
N GLU A 68 4.58 -2.41 -23.11
CA GLU A 68 3.39 -3.01 -23.75
C GLU A 68 2.95 -2.22 -24.98
N ASP A 69 3.11 -0.89 -24.93
CA ASP A 69 2.68 0.01 -25.99
C ASP A 69 3.78 0.35 -26.98
N LYS A 70 5.04 0.01 -26.65
CA LYS A 70 6.27 0.39 -27.35
C LYS A 70 6.32 1.88 -27.69
N ARG A 71 5.83 2.73 -26.79
CA ARG A 71 5.67 4.17 -27.01
C ARG A 71 6.12 4.98 -25.82
N ARG A 72 6.70 6.15 -26.11
CA ARG A 72 6.93 7.22 -25.13
C ARG A 72 5.65 8.03 -24.96
N VAL A 73 5.32 8.34 -23.72
CA VAL A 73 4.26 9.26 -23.33
C VAL A 73 4.90 10.41 -22.58
N SER A 74 4.59 11.65 -22.98
CA SER A 74 5.13 12.85 -22.35
C SER A 74 4.51 13.04 -20.97
N VAL A 75 5.34 13.46 -20.02
CA VAL A 75 4.93 13.98 -18.72
C VAL A 75 5.21 15.48 -18.73
N GLU A 76 4.15 16.28 -18.60
CA GLU A 76 4.27 17.72 -18.46
C GLU A 76 4.75 18.05 -17.05
N LEU A 77 5.93 18.65 -16.94
CA LEU A 77 6.53 19.03 -15.66
C LEU A 77 5.93 20.36 -15.15
N SER A 78 4.63 20.34 -14.88
CA SER A 78 3.88 21.53 -14.50
C SER A 78 4.07 21.91 -13.02
N PRO A 79 3.83 23.18 -12.64
CA PRO A 79 3.81 23.60 -11.24
C PRO A 79 2.84 22.80 -10.38
N GLU A 80 1.69 22.40 -10.94
CA GLU A 80 0.66 21.62 -10.25
C GLU A 80 1.17 20.19 -9.97
N LEU A 81 1.82 19.55 -10.94
CA LEU A 81 2.42 18.22 -10.74
C LEU A 81 3.56 18.28 -9.72
N ARG A 82 4.32 19.38 -9.71
CA ARG A 82 5.37 19.64 -8.71
C ARG A 82 4.76 19.73 -7.30
N GLU A 83 3.70 20.52 -7.13
CA GLU A 83 3.00 20.64 -5.85
C GLU A 83 2.42 19.31 -5.38
N GLN A 84 1.75 18.57 -6.27
CA GLN A 84 1.23 17.24 -5.99
C GLN A 84 2.33 16.27 -5.52
N THR A 85 3.48 16.29 -6.19
CA THR A 85 4.63 15.45 -5.85
C THR A 85 5.21 15.82 -4.48
N LEU A 86 5.39 17.11 -4.20
CA LEU A 86 5.88 17.59 -2.91
C LEU A 86 4.91 17.29 -1.76
N LYS A 87 3.60 17.41 -2.02
CA LYS A 87 2.56 17.04 -1.06
C LYS A 87 2.59 15.54 -0.77
N ALA A 88 2.61 14.70 -1.80
CA ALA A 88 2.69 13.25 -1.64
C ALA A 88 3.94 12.83 -0.84
N LEU A 89 5.07 13.51 -1.08
CA LEU A 89 6.30 13.31 -0.31
C LEU A 89 6.13 13.68 1.16
N ALA A 90 5.51 14.83 1.45
CA ALA A 90 5.25 15.27 2.82
C ALA A 90 4.31 14.30 3.55
N ASP A 91 3.22 13.89 2.91
CA ASP A 91 2.24 12.96 3.45
C ASP A 91 2.87 11.60 3.75
N ALA A 92 3.69 11.08 2.84
CA ALA A 92 4.42 9.82 3.04
C ALA A 92 5.38 9.89 4.23
N LYS A 93 6.12 10.99 4.39
CA LYS A 93 7.02 11.19 5.54
C LYS A 93 6.27 11.32 6.84
N ALA A 94 5.16 12.08 6.86
CA ALA A 94 4.33 12.24 8.05
C ALA A 94 3.73 10.91 8.50
N LEU A 95 3.21 10.12 7.55
CA LEU A 95 2.68 8.79 7.82
C LEU A 95 3.75 7.85 8.38
N ALA A 96 4.93 7.81 7.76
CA ALA A 96 6.04 6.98 8.24
C ALA A 96 6.50 7.38 9.66
N ALA A 97 6.59 8.69 9.93
CA ALA A 97 6.95 9.21 11.25
C ALA A 97 5.88 8.94 12.32
N SER A 98 4.60 8.82 11.93
CA SER A 98 3.52 8.55 12.86
C SER A 98 3.65 7.19 13.56
N GLY A 99 4.32 6.22 12.93
CA GLY A 99 4.40 4.83 13.41
C GLY A 99 3.08 4.05 13.31
N HIS A 100 2.02 4.66 12.75
CA HIS A 100 0.71 4.04 12.58
C HIS A 100 0.50 3.62 11.13
N CYS A 101 -0.01 2.41 10.93
CA CYS A 101 -0.44 1.95 9.60
C CYS A 101 -1.69 2.74 9.17
N PRO A 102 -1.76 3.25 7.93
CA PRO A 102 -2.97 3.91 7.46
C PRO A 102 -4.13 2.92 7.37
N PRO A 103 -5.39 3.37 7.50
CA PRO A 103 -6.53 2.50 7.32
C PRO A 103 -6.57 1.94 5.89
N PRO A 104 -7.09 0.72 5.69
CA PRO A 104 -7.22 0.14 4.35
C PRO A 104 -8.07 1.00 3.40
N LEU A 105 -7.87 0.86 2.09
CA LEU A 105 -8.62 1.58 1.03
C LEU A 105 -10.02 1.00 0.77
N VAL A 106 -11.04 1.86 0.62
CA VAL A 106 -12.45 1.45 0.62
C VAL A 106 -12.92 0.98 -0.74
N HIS A 107 -13.26 -0.32 -0.84
CA HIS A 107 -13.73 -0.98 -2.08
C HIS A 107 -12.87 -0.61 -3.31
N ASP A 108 -11.56 -0.51 -3.11
CA ASP A 108 -10.64 -0.02 -4.11
C ASP A 108 -9.99 -1.20 -4.87
N PRO A 109 -10.06 -1.23 -6.21
CA PRO A 109 -9.49 -2.32 -7.00
C PRO A 109 -7.97 -2.46 -6.85
N ARG A 110 -7.27 -1.40 -6.39
CA ARG A 110 -5.83 -1.46 -6.09
C ARG A 110 -5.51 -2.47 -4.99
N CYS A 111 -6.43 -2.74 -4.07
CA CYS A 111 -6.23 -3.74 -3.02
C CYS A 111 -6.01 -5.14 -3.61
N LEU A 112 -6.70 -5.52 -4.69
CA LEU A 112 -6.60 -6.85 -5.31
C LEU A 112 -5.21 -7.15 -5.89
N HIS A 113 -4.42 -6.11 -6.17
CA HIS A 113 -3.07 -6.20 -6.71
C HIS A 113 -1.99 -5.76 -5.70
N CYS A 114 -2.38 -5.52 -4.44
CA CYS A 114 -1.47 -5.07 -3.41
C CYS A 114 -0.72 -6.26 -2.81
N SER A 115 0.61 -6.22 -2.81
CA SER A 115 1.44 -7.24 -2.15
C SER A 115 1.19 -7.34 -0.64
N ALA A 116 0.71 -6.25 -0.02
CA ALA A 116 0.35 -6.24 1.39
C ALA A 116 -1.05 -6.79 1.65
N TYR A 117 -1.85 -7.17 0.64
CA TYR A 117 -3.22 -7.67 0.83
C TYR A 117 -3.32 -8.81 1.87
N PRO A 118 -2.47 -9.86 1.86
CA PRO A 118 -2.57 -10.97 2.82
C PRO A 118 -2.28 -10.56 4.27
N ILE A 119 -1.62 -9.42 4.49
CA ILE A 119 -1.26 -8.91 5.81
C ILE A 119 -2.27 -7.82 6.23
N CYS A 120 -2.68 -6.98 5.29
CA CYS A 120 -3.60 -5.87 5.48
C CYS A 120 -5.05 -6.36 5.68
N LEU A 121 -5.46 -7.42 4.97
CA LEU A 121 -6.80 -8.01 5.00
C LEU A 121 -7.90 -6.93 5.03
N PRO A 122 -8.04 -6.15 3.94
CA PRO A 122 -8.72 -4.84 3.99
C PRO A 122 -10.20 -4.93 4.35
N ASN A 123 -10.88 -6.03 4.03
CA ASN A 123 -12.29 -6.24 4.36
C ASN A 123 -12.44 -6.64 5.83
N GLU A 124 -11.60 -7.55 6.30
CA GLU A 124 -11.55 -8.06 7.66
C GLU A 124 -11.14 -6.94 8.61
N SER A 125 -10.01 -6.28 8.36
CA SER A 125 -9.53 -5.15 9.16
C SER A 125 -10.58 -4.06 9.32
N ARG A 126 -11.39 -3.81 8.29
CA ARG A 126 -12.55 -2.91 8.41
C ARG A 126 -13.66 -3.47 9.28
N TRP A 127 -14.01 -4.73 9.07
CA TRP A 127 -15.06 -5.39 9.85
C TRP A 127 -14.71 -5.35 11.34
N TRP A 128 -13.46 -5.68 11.69
CA TRP A 128 -12.94 -5.60 13.06
C TRP A 128 -12.95 -4.17 13.61
N ALA A 129 -12.64 -3.17 12.79
CA ALA A 129 -12.68 -1.76 13.19
C ALA A 129 -14.11 -1.21 13.39
N ALA A 130 -15.12 -1.81 12.77
CA ALA A 130 -16.49 -1.29 12.74
C ALA A 130 -17.38 -1.80 13.88
N GLY A 131 -16.97 -2.81 14.67
CA GLY A 131 -17.94 -3.54 15.49
C GLY A 131 -17.45 -4.37 16.66
N PHE A 132 -16.27 -4.11 17.23
CA PHE A 132 -15.92 -4.69 18.53
C PHE A 132 -16.19 -3.70 19.67
N GLU A 133 -17.25 -3.95 20.44
CA GLU A 133 -17.23 -3.61 21.87
C GLU A 133 -16.20 -4.53 22.53
N GLU A 134 -15.19 -3.93 23.17
CA GLU A 134 -14.18 -4.65 23.92
C GLU A 134 -14.83 -5.30 25.16
N LYS A 135 -15.33 -6.53 25.02
CA LYS A 135 -15.53 -7.39 26.18
C LYS A 135 -14.19 -8.07 26.45
N VAL A 136 -13.40 -7.45 27.32
CA VAL A 136 -12.26 -8.13 27.95
C VAL A 136 -12.83 -9.25 28.82
N ASP A 137 -12.95 -10.44 28.25
CA ASP A 137 -13.09 -11.64 29.06
C ASP A 137 -11.67 -12.04 29.50
N GLU A 138 -11.31 -11.70 30.75
CA GLU A 138 -10.01 -12.03 31.36
C GLU A 138 -9.67 -13.53 31.23
N GLN A 139 -10.66 -14.40 30.97
CA GLN A 139 -10.45 -15.83 30.79
C GLN A 139 -9.77 -16.21 29.47
N GLN A 140 -9.90 -15.43 28.39
CA GLN A 140 -9.44 -15.84 27.04
C GLN A 140 -7.95 -15.62 26.76
N MET A 141 -7.21 -14.97 27.67
CA MET A 141 -5.76 -14.78 27.50
C MET A 141 -4.90 -15.79 28.28
N ALA A 142 -5.50 -16.79 28.92
CA ALA A 142 -4.76 -17.92 29.47
C ALA A 142 -4.40 -18.93 28.37
N PHE A 143 -3.64 -18.50 27.36
CA PHE A 143 -2.89 -19.45 26.56
C PHE A 143 -1.77 -20.01 27.43
N VAL A 144 -1.89 -21.29 27.80
CA VAL A 144 -0.88 -22.05 28.53
C VAL A 144 0.31 -22.31 27.60
N PHE A 145 1.09 -21.27 27.31
CA PHE A 145 2.47 -21.44 26.87
C PHE A 145 3.34 -21.45 28.12
N ASP A 146 3.42 -22.62 28.75
CA ASP A 146 4.35 -22.85 29.86
C ASP A 146 5.78 -22.58 29.38
N GLY A 147 6.38 -21.48 29.85
CA GLY A 147 7.83 -21.28 29.83
C GLY A 147 8.40 -20.24 28.86
N TRP A 148 7.62 -19.41 28.17
CA TRP A 148 8.22 -18.25 27.48
C TRP A 148 8.37 -17.08 28.47
N PRO A 149 9.59 -16.63 28.81
CA PRO A 149 9.76 -15.41 29.58
C PRO A 149 9.39 -14.26 28.65
N VAL A 150 8.13 -13.86 28.66
CA VAL A 150 7.72 -12.58 28.09
C VAL A 150 8.39 -11.52 28.97
N ALA A 151 9.58 -11.10 28.55
CA ALA A 151 10.25 -9.95 29.13
C ALA A 151 9.24 -8.81 29.13
N ALA A 152 9.05 -8.25 30.32
CA ALA A 152 7.98 -7.34 30.72
C ALA A 152 8.12 -5.95 30.06
N ASP A 153 8.14 -5.89 28.74
CA ASP A 153 7.85 -4.68 27.99
C ASP A 153 6.62 -4.89 27.10
N ALA A 154 5.49 -5.06 27.77
CA ALA A 154 4.16 -4.89 27.19
C ALA A 154 3.76 -3.39 27.13
N SER A 155 4.71 -2.46 27.29
CA SER A 155 4.43 -1.02 27.23
C SER A 155 4.39 -0.49 25.79
N ARG A 156 4.94 -1.25 24.83
CA ARG A 156 4.96 -0.88 23.41
C ARG A 156 3.61 -1.00 22.70
N TRP A 157 2.66 -1.72 23.28
CA TRP A 157 1.33 -2.00 22.71
C TRP A 157 0.23 -1.79 23.76
N ARG A 158 0.22 -0.64 24.44
CA ARG A 158 -0.88 -0.27 25.33
C ARG A 158 -1.41 1.14 25.03
N PRO A 159 -2.66 1.28 24.59
CA PRO A 159 -3.49 2.40 25.00
C PRO A 159 -4.13 2.05 26.36
N GLY A 160 -3.63 2.65 27.45
CA GLY A 160 -4.26 2.65 28.77
C GLY A 160 -3.96 1.45 29.69
N GLY A 161 -3.56 1.73 30.95
CA GLY A 161 -3.45 0.80 32.09
C GLY A 161 -4.80 0.08 32.34
N HIS A 162 -4.88 -1.13 32.88
CA HIS A 162 -4.98 -1.38 34.34
C HIS A 162 -4.60 -2.83 34.72
N ALA A 163 -4.45 -3.08 36.04
CA ALA A 163 -3.98 -4.31 36.68
C ALA A 163 -5.05 -5.42 36.73
N LEU A 164 -4.61 -6.68 36.55
CA LEU A 164 -5.42 -7.90 36.48
C LEU A 164 -5.79 -8.41 37.88
N ALA A 165 -7.09 -8.59 38.15
CA ALA A 165 -7.58 -9.37 39.28
C ALA A 165 -9.04 -9.83 39.05
N GLY A 166 -9.26 -11.14 38.87
CA GLY A 166 -10.57 -11.74 39.13
C GLY A 166 -10.90 -13.02 38.35
N ALA A 167 -11.02 -14.14 39.07
CA ALA A 167 -11.43 -15.44 38.52
C ALA A 167 -12.91 -15.47 38.08
N ALA A 168 -13.21 -16.11 36.95
CA ALA A 168 -14.57 -16.47 36.55
C ALA A 168 -14.64 -17.91 36.01
N THR A 169 -15.75 -18.59 36.32
CA THR A 169 -15.92 -20.06 36.34
C THR A 169 -16.89 -20.61 35.28
N THR A 170 -17.07 -19.93 34.15
CA THR A 170 -17.96 -20.41 33.07
C THR A 170 -17.37 -20.06 31.72
N ALA A 171 -17.23 -21.08 30.86
CA ALA A 171 -16.63 -20.95 29.53
C ALA A 171 -17.47 -20.05 28.60
N PRO A 172 -16.85 -19.10 27.87
CA PRO A 172 -17.57 -18.22 26.98
C PRO A 172 -18.05 -18.93 25.71
N GLU A 173 -19.21 -18.50 25.23
CA GLU A 173 -19.83 -18.98 23.99
C GLU A 173 -19.03 -18.49 22.78
N ILE A 174 -18.46 -19.42 22.00
CA ILE A 174 -17.66 -19.10 20.81
C ILE A 174 -18.62 -18.58 19.74
N LYS A 175 -18.54 -17.29 19.42
CA LYS A 175 -19.26 -16.72 18.27
C LYS A 175 -18.62 -17.25 16.99
N GLU A 176 -19.38 -18.03 16.22
CA GLU A 176 -18.97 -18.42 14.87
C GLU A 176 -18.91 -17.19 13.96
N ALA A 177 -17.85 -17.08 13.17
CA ALA A 177 -17.75 -16.04 12.15
C ALA A 177 -18.88 -16.23 11.12
N PRO A 178 -19.59 -15.17 10.70
CA PRO A 178 -20.70 -15.31 9.76
C PRO A 178 -20.16 -15.78 8.42
N ARG A 179 -20.43 -17.05 8.10
CA ARG A 179 -20.31 -17.58 6.74
C ARG A 179 -21.46 -16.98 5.92
N PRO A 180 -21.24 -16.45 4.71
CA PRO A 180 -22.35 -16.07 3.83
C PRO A 180 -23.28 -17.26 3.63
N ASP A 181 -24.59 -17.02 3.52
CA ASP A 181 -25.55 -18.07 3.18
C ASP A 181 -25.32 -18.53 1.73
N GLY A 182 -24.66 -19.69 1.60
CA GLY A 182 -24.38 -20.38 0.34
C GLY A 182 -23.02 -20.06 -0.29
N ASP A 183 -22.56 -20.99 -1.14
CA ASP A 183 -21.29 -20.95 -1.90
C ASP A 183 -21.24 -19.88 -3.01
N ALA A 184 -21.90 -18.73 -2.81
CA ALA A 184 -21.94 -17.66 -3.79
C ALA A 184 -20.73 -16.72 -3.64
N GLY A 185 -19.52 -17.23 -3.92
CA GLY A 185 -18.37 -16.34 -4.13
C GLY A 185 -16.98 -16.95 -4.02
N GLU A 186 -16.81 -18.10 -3.37
CA GLU A 186 -15.51 -18.79 -3.39
C GLU A 186 -15.44 -19.68 -4.63
N ILE A 187 -14.61 -19.30 -5.62
CA ILE A 187 -14.11 -20.28 -6.58
C ILE A 187 -13.13 -21.16 -5.81
N LEU A 188 -13.65 -22.22 -5.20
CA LEU A 188 -12.84 -23.29 -4.63
C LEU A 188 -12.24 -24.10 -5.79
N VAL A 189 -11.04 -23.73 -6.23
CA VAL A 189 -10.28 -24.57 -7.17
C VAL A 189 -9.68 -25.73 -6.36
N VAL A 190 -10.44 -26.82 -6.24
CA VAL A 190 -9.90 -28.09 -5.75
C VAL A 190 -9.10 -28.69 -6.90
N GLN A 191 -7.77 -28.54 -6.88
CA GLN A 191 -6.91 -29.35 -7.74
C GLN A 191 -6.86 -30.76 -7.17
N GLU A 192 -7.53 -31.70 -7.82
CA GLU A 192 -7.34 -33.12 -7.54
C GLU A 192 -5.90 -33.52 -7.88
N PRO A 193 -5.26 -34.41 -7.08
CA PRO A 193 -3.92 -34.89 -7.37
C PRO A 193 -3.85 -35.53 -8.76
N GLY A 194 -3.19 -34.86 -9.71
CA GLY A 194 -3.02 -35.33 -11.09
C GLY A 194 -3.59 -34.42 -12.20
N ALA A 195 -4.23 -33.29 -11.86
CA ALA A 195 -4.67 -32.33 -12.88
C ALA A 195 -3.48 -31.63 -13.57
N GLN A 196 -3.34 -31.80 -14.89
CA GLN A 196 -2.42 -31.03 -15.71
C GLN A 196 -3.17 -29.88 -16.41
N VAL A 197 -2.64 -28.66 -16.28
CA VAL A 197 -3.13 -27.48 -16.97
C VAL A 197 -2.48 -27.43 -18.35
N GLY A 198 -3.27 -27.54 -19.41
CA GLY A 198 -2.88 -27.27 -20.80
C GLY A 198 -3.31 -25.88 -21.22
#